data_AF-A0A2S2Q6K1-F1
#
_entry.id   AF-A0A2S2Q6K1-F1
#
_cell.length_a   1.000
_cell.length_b   1.000
_cell.length_c   1.000
_cell.angle_alpha   90.00
_cell.angle_beta   90.00
_cell.angle_gamma   90.00
#
_symmetry.space_group_name_H-M   'P 1'
#
loop_
_entity.id
_entity.type
_entity.pdbx_description
1 polymer ?
#
loop_
_entity_poly.entity_id
_entity_poly.type
_entity_poly.pdbx_seq_one_letter_code
_entity_poly.pdbx_strand_id
1 'polypeptide(L)'
;MLKYRIRASKISVLSEKRFDLTNKEIKVYNIDGTYQSVLVTPELSSEELCSQLKKNILSDCFDWSIVELWKDEGIERTLENHESVLMCYEQMKHENRTLELRISNKMFDMYKHPEEYSLYKSLDFDHKREAKVAQKVLDGDIDPLHFGQVWIYECNKLDPSWEVTILLLKDKKLYLSPNHQNILTFIKKTENGCFRNNKSTISRDKCQLQIWAYLCDFKVY
;
A
#
# COMPACT_ATOMS: atom_id res chain seq x y z
N MET A 1 -8.12 -6.70 -17.34
CA MET A 1 -8.49 -5.39 -16.77
C MET A 1 -8.70 -5.58 -15.27
N LEU A 2 -7.64 -5.38 -14.46
CA LEU A 2 -7.74 -5.52 -13.00
C LEU A 2 -8.53 -4.32 -12.44
N LYS A 3 -9.64 -4.61 -11.76
CA LYS A 3 -10.46 -3.62 -11.05
C LYS A 3 -9.95 -3.56 -9.61
N TYR A 4 -9.20 -2.52 -9.26
CA TYR A 4 -8.83 -2.28 -7.86
C TYR A 4 -10.01 -1.63 -7.15
N ARG A 5 -10.52 -2.28 -6.11
CA ARG A 5 -11.65 -1.84 -5.29
C ARG A 5 -11.07 -1.18 -4.03
N ILE A 6 -10.91 0.14 -4.05
CA ILE A 6 -10.44 0.88 -2.88
C ILE A 6 -11.65 1.51 -2.19
N ARG A 7 -11.97 1.03 -1.00
CA ARG A 7 -13.04 1.59 -0.15
C ARG A 7 -12.35 2.41 0.94
N ALA A 8 -12.45 3.73 0.87
CA ALA A 8 -11.90 4.58 1.93
C ALA A 8 -12.94 4.81 3.01
N SER A 9 -12.71 4.22 4.18
CA SER A 9 -13.32 4.67 5.42
C SER A 9 -12.56 5.89 5.93
N LYS A 10 -13.31 6.91 6.35
CA LYS A 10 -12.82 8.14 7.00
C LYS A 10 -11.91 7.75 8.17
N ILE A 11 -10.64 8.11 8.12
CA ILE A 11 -9.69 7.91 9.23
C ILE A 11 -10.14 8.82 10.38
N SER A 12 -10.87 8.24 11.33
CA SER A 12 -11.11 8.85 12.63
C SER A 12 -9.78 8.98 13.37
N VAL A 13 -9.53 10.16 13.94
CA VAL A 13 -8.40 10.46 14.83
C VAL A 13 -8.15 9.27 15.75
N LEU A 14 -6.97 8.67 15.63
CA LEU A 14 -6.53 7.57 16.49
C LEU A 14 -6.53 8.08 17.92
N SER A 15 -7.58 7.77 18.68
CA SER A 15 -7.45 7.63 20.13
C SER A 15 -6.27 6.67 20.36
N GLU A 16 -5.36 6.99 21.28
CA GLU A 16 -4.27 6.09 21.69
C GLU A 16 -4.87 4.76 22.16
N LYS A 17 -5.07 3.82 21.24
CA LYS A 17 -5.44 2.45 21.55
C LYS A 17 -4.21 1.85 22.22
N ARG A 18 -4.30 1.61 23.53
CA ARG A 18 -3.30 0.80 24.23
C ARG A 18 -3.43 -0.63 23.71
N PHE A 19 -2.44 -1.04 22.92
CA PHE A 19 -2.30 -2.42 22.50
C PHE A 19 -1.73 -3.24 23.66
N ASP A 20 -2.28 -4.43 23.85
CA ASP A 20 -1.79 -5.38 24.84
C ASP A 20 -0.65 -6.20 24.22
N LEU A 21 0.58 -5.85 24.60
CA LEU A 21 1.83 -6.40 24.07
C LEU A 21 2.34 -7.61 24.86
N THR A 22 1.48 -8.36 25.56
CA THR A 22 1.90 -9.65 26.10
C THR A 22 1.89 -10.73 25.01
N ASN A 23 2.69 -11.77 25.17
CA ASN A 23 2.69 -12.92 24.25
C ASN A 23 1.29 -13.53 24.12
N LYS A 24 0.91 -13.94 22.91
CA LYS A 24 -0.43 -14.51 22.63
C LYS A 24 -0.35 -15.72 21.74
N GLU A 25 -1.19 -16.69 22.01
CA GLU A 25 -1.44 -17.77 21.08
C GLU A 25 -2.51 -17.31 20.08
N ILE A 26 -2.16 -17.30 18.79
CA ILE A 26 -3.05 -16.89 17.71
C ILE A 26 -3.22 -18.02 16.70
N LYS A 27 -4.31 -17.98 15.93
CA LYS A 27 -4.54 -18.92 14.84
C LYS A 27 -4.06 -18.32 13.52
N VAL A 28 -3.19 -19.04 12.82
CA VAL A 28 -2.81 -18.75 11.44
C VAL A 28 -3.39 -19.84 10.56
N TYR A 29 -4.25 -19.45 9.63
CA TYR A 29 -5.00 -20.36 8.78
C TYR A 29 -4.22 -20.70 7.50
N ASN A 30 -4.45 -21.89 6.97
CA ASN A 30 -4.09 -22.29 5.62
C ASN A 30 -5.25 -22.02 4.66
N ILE A 31 -4.99 -22.09 3.36
CA ILE A 31 -6.01 -21.85 2.31
C ILE A 31 -7.16 -22.88 2.38
N ASP A 32 -6.90 -24.09 2.88
CA ASP A 32 -7.92 -25.14 3.06
C ASP A 32 -8.79 -24.94 4.32
N GLY A 33 -8.55 -23.87 5.08
CA GLY A 33 -9.27 -23.55 6.31
C GLY A 33 -8.77 -24.26 7.56
N THR A 34 -7.78 -25.16 7.44
CA THR A 34 -7.04 -25.67 8.60
C THR A 34 -6.21 -24.55 9.23
N TYR A 35 -5.77 -24.70 10.48
CA TYR A 35 -4.95 -23.68 11.13
C TYR A 35 -3.88 -24.28 12.04
N GLN A 36 -2.85 -23.49 12.29
CA GLN A 36 -1.85 -23.73 13.32
C GLN A 36 -2.00 -22.67 14.42
N SER A 37 -1.96 -23.11 15.68
CA SER A 37 -1.84 -22.19 16.81
C SER A 37 -0.37 -21.83 16.99
N VAL A 38 -0.07 -20.53 17.04
CA VAL A 38 1.31 -20.03 17.16
C VAL A 38 1.38 -19.02 18.28
N LEU A 39 2.39 -19.16 19.14
CA LEU A 39 2.74 -18.16 20.13
C LEU A 39 3.46 -16.99 19.44
N VAL A 40 2.84 -15.82 19.44
CA VAL A 40 3.44 -14.58 18.94
C VAL A 40 3.93 -13.72 20.10
N THR A 41 5.16 -13.22 19.98
CA THR A 41 5.76 -12.25 20.91
C THR A 41 5.74 -10.85 20.26
N PRO A 42 5.95 -9.77 21.02
CA PRO A 42 6.00 -8.41 20.47
C PRO A 42 7.01 -8.24 19.34
N GLU A 43 8.13 -8.96 19.42
CA GLU A 43 9.25 -8.89 18.49
C GLU A 43 9.04 -9.74 17.24
N LEU A 44 8.10 -10.69 17.26
CA LEU A 44 7.91 -11.63 16.15
C LEU A 44 7.38 -10.90 14.91
N SER A 45 8.21 -10.90 13.86
CA SER A 45 7.88 -10.30 12.58
C SER A 45 7.07 -11.25 11.68
N SER A 46 6.42 -10.69 10.65
CA SER A 46 5.71 -11.46 9.61
C SER A 46 6.64 -12.45 8.90
N GLU A 47 7.88 -12.05 8.62
CA GLU A 47 8.90 -12.89 7.97
C GLU A 47 9.34 -14.07 8.85
N GLU A 48 9.58 -13.82 10.14
CA GLU A 48 9.96 -14.86 11.09
C GLU A 48 8.83 -15.87 11.26
N LEU A 49 7.58 -15.41 11.40
CA LEU A 49 6.40 -16.27 11.47
C LEU A 49 6.24 -17.11 10.19
N CYS A 50 6.36 -16.48 9.01
CA CYS A 50 6.36 -17.21 7.75
C CYS A 50 7.41 -18.32 7.74
N SER A 51 8.64 -17.99 8.16
CA SER A 51 9.76 -18.95 8.18
C SER A 51 9.53 -20.09 9.18
N GLN A 52 8.89 -19.83 10.33
CA GLN A 52 8.51 -20.86 11.29
C GLN A 52 7.47 -21.82 10.70
N LEU A 53 6.44 -21.29 10.04
CA LEU A 53 5.35 -22.09 9.47
C LEU A 53 5.80 -22.85 8.20
N LYS A 54 6.70 -22.26 7.40
CA LYS A 54 7.30 -22.90 6.21
C LYS A 54 8.02 -24.20 6.53
N LYS A 55 8.65 -24.34 7.70
CA LYS A 55 9.36 -25.59 8.08
C LYS A 55 8.46 -26.83 8.03
N ASN A 56 7.14 -26.63 8.10
CA ASN A 56 6.15 -27.70 8.00
C ASN A 56 5.69 -27.98 6.55
N ILE A 57 6.24 -27.27 5.54
CA ILE A 57 5.82 -27.32 4.13
C ILE A 57 7.05 -27.57 3.24
N LEU A 58 7.02 -28.64 2.44
CA LEU A 58 8.14 -29.13 1.61
C LEU A 58 8.39 -28.31 0.33
N SER A 59 8.41 -26.98 0.39
CA SER A 59 8.66 -26.17 -0.81
C SER A 59 9.38 -24.86 -0.52
N ASP A 60 10.69 -24.88 -0.72
CA ASP A 60 11.58 -23.70 -0.67
C ASP A 60 11.44 -22.78 -1.90
N CYS A 61 10.64 -23.17 -2.91
CA CYS A 61 10.54 -22.48 -4.20
C CYS A 61 9.52 -21.32 -4.22
N PHE A 62 8.77 -21.09 -3.13
CA PHE A 62 7.70 -20.09 -3.11
C PHE A 62 7.91 -18.98 -2.07
N ASP A 63 7.63 -17.75 -2.49
CA ASP A 63 7.53 -16.59 -1.61
C ASP A 63 6.23 -16.70 -0.80
N TRP A 64 6.31 -17.24 0.41
CA TRP A 64 5.17 -17.25 1.34
C TRP A 64 5.05 -15.92 2.08
N SER A 65 3.82 -15.56 2.43
CA SER A 65 3.51 -14.36 3.19
C SER A 65 2.33 -14.59 4.14
N ILE A 66 2.28 -13.80 5.21
CA ILE A 66 1.08 -13.68 6.04
C ILE A 66 0.14 -12.67 5.39
N VAL A 67 -1.12 -13.07 5.24
CA VAL A 67 -2.18 -12.26 4.63
C VAL A 67 -3.26 -12.02 5.67
N GLU A 68 -3.58 -10.75 5.90
CA GLU A 68 -4.75 -10.35 6.68
C GLU A 68 -5.99 -10.31 5.78
N LEU A 69 -7.00 -11.09 6.13
CA LEU A 69 -8.29 -11.12 5.45
C LEU A 69 -9.36 -10.39 6.22
N TRP A 70 -10.09 -9.53 5.53
CA TRP A 70 -11.21 -8.75 6.04
C TRP A 70 -12.47 -9.36 5.45
N LYS A 71 -13.03 -10.37 6.16
CA LYS A 71 -14.03 -11.27 5.57
C LYS A 71 -15.32 -10.55 5.20
N ASP A 72 -15.74 -9.61 6.03
CA ASP A 72 -16.99 -8.87 5.83
C ASP A 72 -16.87 -7.87 4.65
N GLU A 73 -15.68 -7.29 4.46
CA GLU A 73 -15.40 -6.35 3.38
C GLU A 73 -15.02 -7.02 2.06
N GLY A 74 -14.57 -8.29 2.11
CA GLY A 74 -13.99 -8.99 0.97
C GLY A 74 -12.69 -8.35 0.50
N ILE A 75 -11.89 -7.83 1.44
CA ILE A 75 -10.61 -7.18 1.19
C ILE A 75 -9.50 -7.99 1.87
N GLU A 76 -8.30 -7.93 1.33
CA GLU A 76 -7.12 -8.52 1.93
C GLU A 76 -5.91 -7.60 1.77
N ARG A 77 -4.95 -7.75 2.67
CA ARG A 77 -3.61 -7.17 2.52
C ARG A 77 -2.56 -8.17 2.94
N THR A 78 -1.40 -8.11 2.30
CA THR A 78 -0.22 -8.86 2.75
C THR A 78 0.48 -8.05 3.84
N LEU A 79 0.87 -8.70 4.94
CA LEU A 79 1.75 -8.09 5.94
C LEU A 79 3.17 -8.03 5.39
N GLU A 80 3.77 -6.84 5.42
CA GLU A 80 5.17 -6.65 5.06
C GLU A 80 6.07 -7.41 6.05
N ASN A 81 7.26 -7.83 5.57
CA ASN A 81 8.15 -8.71 6.33
C ASN A 81 8.47 -8.21 7.75
N HIS A 82 8.63 -6.90 7.90
CA HIS A 82 9.02 -6.24 9.15
C HIS A 82 7.84 -5.94 10.09
N GLU A 83 6.60 -6.12 9.65
CA GLU A 83 5.43 -5.83 10.50
C GLU A 83 5.38 -6.79 11.70
N SER A 84 5.10 -6.22 12.89
CA SER A 84 4.84 -7.01 14.10
C SER A 84 3.50 -7.73 13.96
N VAL A 85 3.53 -9.06 14.04
CA VAL A 85 2.33 -9.89 13.94
C VAL A 85 1.38 -9.63 15.11
N LEU A 86 1.93 -9.47 16.32
CA LEU A 86 1.13 -9.20 17.51
C LEU A 86 0.37 -7.87 17.38
N MET A 87 1.05 -6.82 16.90
CA MET A 87 0.41 -5.52 16.68
C MET A 87 -0.73 -5.61 15.66
N CYS A 88 -0.51 -6.31 14.54
CA CYS A 88 -1.56 -6.53 13.55
C CYS A 88 -2.73 -7.31 14.15
N TYR A 89 -2.46 -8.38 14.89
CA TYR A 89 -3.48 -9.19 15.54
C TYR A 89 -4.31 -8.40 16.57
N GLU A 90 -3.68 -7.54 17.37
CA GLU A 90 -4.40 -6.70 18.32
C GLU A 90 -5.32 -5.69 17.62
N GLN A 91 -4.93 -5.17 16.46
CA GLN A 91 -5.79 -4.30 15.65
C GLN A 91 -7.02 -5.04 15.11
N MET A 92 -6.89 -6.35 14.83
CA MET A 92 -7.95 -7.19 14.30
C MET A 92 -9.02 -7.62 15.33
N LYS A 93 -8.72 -7.56 16.64
CA LYS A 93 -9.54 -8.17 17.71
C LYS A 93 -11.02 -7.82 17.74
N HIS A 94 -11.40 -6.67 17.21
CA HIS A 94 -12.79 -6.19 17.20
C HIS A 94 -13.48 -6.38 15.86
N GLU A 95 -12.85 -7.13 14.95
CA GLU A 95 -13.24 -7.22 13.56
C GLU A 95 -13.21 -8.68 13.09
N ASN A 96 -14.03 -9.04 12.10
CA ASN A 96 -14.07 -10.39 11.53
C ASN A 96 -12.90 -10.60 10.57
N ARG A 97 -11.68 -10.56 11.11
CA ARG A 97 -10.44 -10.66 10.35
C ARG A 97 -9.64 -11.89 10.74
N THR A 98 -8.91 -12.46 9.79
CA THR A 98 -8.06 -13.64 10.01
C THR A 98 -6.69 -13.49 9.37
N LEU A 99 -5.68 -14.14 9.93
CA LEU A 99 -4.36 -14.27 9.31
C LEU A 99 -4.27 -15.60 8.57
N GLU A 100 -3.82 -15.55 7.32
CA GLU A 100 -3.61 -16.72 6.47
C GLU A 100 -2.18 -16.78 5.95
N LEU A 101 -1.61 -17.99 5.94
CA LEU A 101 -0.36 -18.28 5.26
C LEU A 101 -0.64 -18.58 3.79
N ARG A 102 -0.11 -17.76 2.88
CA ARG A 102 -0.33 -17.91 1.43
C ARG A 102 0.95 -17.76 0.65
N ILE A 103 1.00 -18.39 -0.53
CA ILE A 103 2.00 -18.07 -1.54
C ILE A 103 1.62 -16.71 -2.15
N SER A 104 2.53 -15.75 -2.08
CA SER A 104 2.36 -14.41 -2.65
C SER A 104 3.67 -13.98 -3.32
N ASN A 105 3.66 -13.97 -4.65
CA ASN A 105 4.78 -13.47 -5.44
C ASN A 105 4.76 -11.92 -5.59
N LYS A 106 3.75 -11.25 -5.04
CA LYS A 106 3.47 -9.84 -5.36
C LYS A 106 4.31 -8.84 -4.57
N MET A 107 4.72 -9.17 -3.33
CA MET A 107 5.42 -8.20 -2.47
C MET A 107 6.75 -7.72 -3.07
N PHE A 108 7.44 -8.61 -3.78
CA PHE A 108 8.74 -8.31 -4.37
C PHE A 108 8.73 -8.17 -5.88
N ASP A 109 7.55 -8.24 -6.51
CA ASP A 109 7.41 -8.23 -7.96
C ASP A 109 7.97 -6.93 -8.56
N MET A 110 7.71 -5.79 -7.91
CA MET A 110 8.28 -4.49 -8.32
C MET A 110 9.82 -4.45 -8.28
N TYR A 111 10.47 -5.22 -7.40
CA TYR A 111 11.94 -5.27 -7.36
C TYR A 111 12.52 -6.25 -8.38
N LYS A 112 11.75 -7.29 -8.74
CA LYS A 112 12.13 -8.27 -9.77
C LYS A 112 11.90 -7.74 -11.19
N HIS A 113 10.85 -6.95 -11.37
CA HIS A 113 10.37 -6.44 -12.66
C HIS A 113 10.03 -4.94 -12.62
N PRO A 114 10.96 -4.06 -12.19
CA PRO A 114 10.69 -2.61 -12.09
C PRO A 114 10.19 -2.00 -13.40
N GLU A 115 10.62 -2.51 -14.56
CA GLU A 115 10.21 -2.07 -15.89
C GLU A 115 8.71 -2.20 -16.18
N GLU A 116 8.01 -3.09 -15.48
CA GLU A 116 6.56 -3.28 -15.62
C GLU A 116 5.77 -2.18 -14.90
N TYR A 117 6.38 -1.53 -13.91
CA TYR A 117 5.74 -0.53 -13.08
C TYR A 117 5.97 0.87 -13.65
N SER A 118 4.87 1.56 -13.96
CA SER A 118 4.90 2.93 -14.51
C SER A 118 5.61 3.96 -13.63
N LEU A 119 5.81 3.68 -12.33
CA LEU A 119 6.66 4.44 -11.42
C LEU A 119 8.09 4.59 -11.97
N TYR A 120 8.58 3.55 -12.64
CA TYR A 120 9.86 3.50 -13.33
C TYR A 120 9.72 3.79 -14.83
N LYS A 121 8.65 4.45 -15.26
CA LYS A 121 8.53 5.05 -16.60
C LYS A 121 8.43 6.57 -16.54
N SER A 122 7.95 7.12 -15.41
CA SER A 122 7.80 8.56 -15.18
C SER A 122 9.06 9.26 -14.65
N LEU A 123 10.12 8.51 -14.35
CA LEU A 123 11.42 9.04 -13.96
C LEU A 123 12.29 9.20 -15.22
N ASP A 124 13.10 10.25 -15.33
CA ASP A 124 13.89 10.51 -16.53
C ASP A 124 15.05 9.48 -16.63
N PHE A 125 14.90 8.47 -17.51
CA PHE A 125 15.75 7.28 -17.62
C PHE A 125 16.92 7.41 -18.59
N ASP A 126 17.50 8.61 -18.73
CA ASP A 126 18.59 8.75 -19.69
C ASP A 126 19.85 7.92 -19.36
N HIS A 127 19.99 7.30 -18.18
CA HIS A 127 21.12 6.39 -17.89
C HIS A 127 20.80 5.19 -16.97
N LYS A 128 20.99 3.98 -17.51
CA LYS A 128 21.23 2.62 -16.93
C LYS A 128 21.48 2.48 -15.41
N ARG A 129 20.61 2.96 -14.53
CA ARG A 129 20.75 2.76 -13.07
C ARG A 129 19.39 2.61 -12.38
N GLU A 130 18.53 1.74 -12.90
CA GLU A 130 17.21 1.40 -12.31
C GLU A 130 17.31 1.09 -10.80
N ALA A 131 18.30 0.30 -10.38
CA ALA A 131 18.54 0.00 -8.96
C ALA A 131 18.88 1.26 -8.11
N LYS A 132 19.58 2.25 -8.67
CA LYS A 132 19.87 3.50 -7.93
C LYS A 132 18.67 4.42 -7.85
N VAL A 133 17.72 4.30 -8.79
CA VAL A 133 16.49 5.09 -8.78
C VAL A 133 15.51 4.52 -7.76
N ALA A 134 15.32 3.19 -7.75
CA ALA A 134 14.56 2.50 -6.71
C ALA A 134 15.10 2.87 -5.32
N GLN A 135 16.42 2.79 -5.13
CA GLN A 135 17.06 3.16 -3.87
C GLN A 135 16.80 4.63 -3.49
N LYS A 136 16.91 5.57 -4.43
CA LYS A 136 16.60 6.99 -4.16
C LYS A 136 15.14 7.24 -3.80
N VAL A 137 14.21 6.47 -4.36
CA VAL A 137 12.80 6.55 -3.98
C VAL A 137 12.61 6.04 -2.55
N LEU A 138 13.24 4.91 -2.20
CA LEU A 138 13.21 4.34 -0.85
C LEU A 138 13.88 5.23 0.19
N ASP A 139 15.01 5.84 -0.16
CA ASP A 139 15.76 6.79 0.68
C ASP A 139 14.99 8.12 0.87
N GLY A 140 13.95 8.34 0.08
CA GLY A 140 13.15 9.58 0.09
C GLY A 140 13.80 10.76 -0.64
N ASP A 141 14.89 10.53 -1.38
CA ASP A 141 15.55 11.52 -2.23
C ASP A 141 14.67 11.93 -3.41
N ILE A 142 13.86 10.98 -3.91
CA ILE A 142 12.93 11.18 -5.02
C ILE A 142 11.54 10.80 -4.54
N ASP A 143 10.61 11.75 -4.61
CA ASP A 143 9.19 11.45 -4.47
C ASP A 143 8.58 11.26 -5.86
N PRO A 144 8.20 10.03 -6.23
CA PRO A 144 7.79 9.72 -7.58
C PRO A 144 6.39 10.30 -7.86
N LEU A 145 6.26 10.98 -9.00
CA LEU A 145 4.96 11.34 -9.53
C LEU A 145 4.33 10.09 -10.15
N HIS A 146 3.19 9.66 -9.60
CA HIS A 146 2.36 8.61 -10.21
C HIS A 146 0.92 9.09 -10.30
N PHE A 147 0.25 8.81 -11.41
CA PHE A 147 -1.14 9.21 -11.61
C PHE A 147 -1.88 8.26 -12.53
N GLY A 148 -3.21 8.24 -12.40
CA GLY A 148 -4.06 7.43 -13.26
C GLY A 148 -5.54 7.78 -13.08
N GLN A 149 -6.34 7.34 -14.04
CA GLN A 149 -7.79 7.35 -13.90
C GLN A 149 -8.21 6.21 -12.97
N VAL A 150 -9.02 6.51 -11.96
CA VAL A 150 -9.55 5.54 -11.02
C VAL A 150 -11.06 5.68 -10.91
N TRP A 151 -11.71 4.57 -10.58
CA TRP A 151 -13.12 4.55 -10.17
C TRP A 151 -13.19 4.65 -8.65
N ILE A 152 -13.93 5.62 -8.15
CA ILE A 152 -14.18 5.81 -6.71
C ILE A 152 -15.65 5.57 -6.43
N TYR A 153 -15.91 4.83 -5.35
CA TYR A 153 -17.26 4.57 -4.88
C TYR A 153 -17.65 5.59 -3.80
N GLU A 154 -18.62 6.44 -4.11
CA GLU A 154 -19.08 7.52 -3.23
C GLU A 154 -20.21 7.04 -2.32
N CYS A 155 -19.86 6.29 -1.28
CA CYS A 155 -20.85 5.70 -0.38
C CYS A 155 -21.55 6.70 0.57
N ASN A 156 -21.08 7.95 0.63
CA ASN A 156 -21.62 8.98 1.53
C ASN A 156 -22.69 9.87 0.88
N LYS A 157 -22.98 9.66 -0.41
CA LYS A 157 -24.05 10.37 -1.13
C LYS A 157 -25.40 9.69 -0.88
N LEU A 158 -26.48 10.45 -1.07
CA LEU A 158 -27.86 9.93 -0.98
C LEU A 158 -28.12 8.80 -1.98
N ASP A 159 -27.45 8.85 -3.14
CA ASP A 159 -27.44 7.81 -4.16
C ASP A 159 -25.98 7.37 -4.41
N PRO A 160 -25.53 6.27 -3.77
CA PRO A 160 -24.16 5.78 -3.92
C PRO A 160 -23.86 5.35 -5.35
N SER A 161 -22.84 5.97 -5.94
CA SER A 161 -22.45 5.72 -7.33
C SER A 161 -20.94 5.54 -7.47
N TRP A 162 -20.53 4.97 -8.60
CA TRP A 162 -19.14 4.91 -9.01
C TRP A 162 -18.84 6.10 -9.93
N GLU A 163 -17.81 6.86 -9.60
CA GLU A 163 -17.38 8.03 -10.37
C GLU A 163 -15.93 7.86 -10.82
N VAL A 164 -15.63 8.29 -12.04
CA VAL A 164 -14.26 8.33 -12.56
C VAL A 164 -13.61 9.64 -12.14
N THR A 165 -12.38 9.57 -11.65
CA THR A 165 -11.57 10.73 -11.30
C THR A 165 -10.09 10.44 -11.58
N ILE A 166 -9.23 11.46 -11.45
CA ILE A 166 -7.78 11.26 -11.44
C ILE A 166 -7.30 11.09 -10.00
N LEU A 167 -6.55 10.02 -9.76
CA LEU A 167 -5.73 9.85 -8.57
C LEU A 167 -4.30 10.25 -8.90
N LEU A 168 -3.69 11.04 -8.01
CA LEU A 168 -2.32 11.51 -8.11
C LEU A 168 -1.58 11.23 -6.80
N LEU A 169 -0.44 10.58 -6.89
CA LEU A 169 0.50 10.39 -5.79
C LEU A 169 1.65 11.38 -5.95
N LYS A 170 1.81 12.27 -4.95
CA LYS A 170 2.93 13.21 -4.85
C LYS A 170 3.08 13.70 -3.41
N ASP A 171 4.30 13.96 -2.99
CA ASP A 171 4.72 14.50 -1.70
C ASP A 171 4.09 13.74 -0.53
N LYS A 172 4.11 12.40 -0.62
CA LYS A 172 3.47 11.50 0.36
C LYS A 172 1.97 11.78 0.56
N LYS A 173 1.29 12.26 -0.48
CA LYS A 173 -0.15 12.53 -0.47
C LYS A 173 -0.80 11.92 -1.69
N LEU A 174 -2.02 11.44 -1.47
CA LEU A 174 -2.94 11.08 -2.53
C LEU A 174 -3.89 12.25 -2.76
N TYR A 175 -3.96 12.72 -4.00
CA TYR A 175 -4.86 13.76 -4.44
C TYR A 175 -5.90 13.20 -5.40
N LEU A 176 -7.10 13.75 -5.34
CA LEU A 176 -8.15 13.52 -6.31
C LEU A 176 -8.40 14.78 -7.14
N SER A 177 -8.69 14.60 -8.42
CA SER A 177 -9.13 15.69 -9.28
C SER A 177 -10.15 15.18 -10.30
N PRO A 178 -11.36 15.77 -10.35
CA PRO A 178 -12.32 15.50 -11.42
C PRO A 178 -11.90 16.16 -12.75
N ASN A 179 -10.88 17.04 -12.74
CA ASN A 179 -10.48 17.83 -13.91
C ASN A 179 -9.35 17.15 -14.69
N HIS A 180 -9.72 16.10 -15.44
CA HIS A 180 -8.80 15.31 -16.27
C HIS A 180 -7.96 16.17 -17.23
N GLN A 181 -8.56 17.14 -17.91
CA GLN A 181 -7.90 17.90 -18.97
C GLN A 181 -6.78 18.81 -18.44
N ASN A 182 -7.04 19.50 -17.32
CA ASN A 182 -6.04 20.40 -16.74
C ASN A 182 -4.90 19.63 -16.08
N ILE A 183 -5.18 18.49 -15.44
CA ILE A 183 -4.13 17.63 -14.86
C ILE A 183 -3.19 17.10 -15.93
N LEU A 184 -3.72 16.53 -17.03
CA LEU A 184 -2.87 16.01 -18.11
C LEU A 184 -2.04 17.11 -18.77
N THR A 185 -2.61 18.32 -18.91
CA THR A 185 -1.88 19.47 -19.45
C THR A 185 -0.77 19.93 -18.50
N PHE A 186 -1.03 19.91 -17.19
CA PHE A 186 -0.05 20.24 -16.16
C PHE A 186 1.08 19.21 -16.15
N ILE A 187 0.75 17.93 -16.15
CA ILE A 187 1.74 16.84 -16.14
C ILE A 187 2.62 16.90 -17.40
N LYS A 188 2.04 16.99 -18.60
CA LYS A 188 2.80 17.10 -19.86
C LYS A 188 3.73 18.33 -19.91
N LYS A 189 3.33 19.45 -19.30
CA LYS A 189 4.20 20.63 -19.18
C LYS A 189 5.37 20.42 -18.23
N THR A 190 5.21 19.51 -17.27
CA THR A 190 6.18 19.22 -16.22
C THR A 190 7.10 18.04 -16.59
N GLU A 191 6.67 17.13 -17.46
CA GLU A 191 7.51 16.04 -18.01
C GLU A 191 8.76 16.56 -18.76
N ASN A 192 8.75 17.81 -19.24
CA ASN A 192 9.93 18.46 -19.85
C ASN A 192 10.90 19.11 -18.83
N GLY A 193 10.65 18.98 -17.53
CA GLY A 193 11.52 19.50 -16.49
C GLY A 193 11.44 18.64 -15.25
N CYS A 194 12.51 17.89 -14.96
CA CYS A 194 12.71 17.17 -13.70
C CYS A 194 12.01 17.88 -12.54
N PHE A 195 11.17 17.17 -11.79
CA PHE A 195 10.52 17.64 -10.56
C PHE A 195 11.59 18.10 -9.56
N ARG A 196 12.11 19.31 -9.75
CA ARG A 196 12.82 20.05 -8.72
C ARG A 196 11.74 20.70 -7.89
N ASN A 197 11.87 20.57 -6.57
CA ASN A 197 11.02 21.19 -5.55
C ASN A 197 11.07 22.72 -5.65
N ASN A 198 10.50 23.28 -6.71
CA ASN A 198 10.26 24.69 -6.83
C ASN A 198 8.96 24.94 -6.10
N LYS A 199 9.07 25.49 -4.88
CA LYS A 199 7.98 26.12 -4.15
C LYS A 199 7.36 27.18 -5.06
N SER A 200 6.41 26.78 -5.91
CA SER A 200 5.70 27.70 -6.78
C SER A 200 4.56 28.31 -5.98
N THR A 201 4.74 29.59 -5.71
CA THR A 201 3.77 30.52 -5.16
C THR A 201 2.52 30.56 -6.05
N ILE A 202 1.37 30.30 -5.42
CA ILE A 202 0.05 30.89 -5.72
C ILE A 202 -0.31 30.88 -7.21
N SER A 203 -0.60 29.70 -7.75
CA SER A 203 -1.51 29.58 -8.90
C SER A 203 -2.89 29.21 -8.34
N ARG A 204 -3.94 29.96 -8.71
CA ARG A 204 -5.34 29.50 -8.55
C ARG A 204 -5.40 28.05 -8.99
N ASP A 205 -5.90 27.14 -8.16
CA ASP A 205 -5.82 25.71 -8.41
C ASP A 205 -6.74 25.30 -9.56
N LYS A 206 -6.27 25.53 -10.80
CA LYS A 206 -6.95 25.16 -12.05
C LYS A 206 -7.14 23.66 -12.17
N CYS A 207 -6.37 22.89 -11.41
CA CYS A 207 -6.40 21.45 -11.40
C CYS A 207 -7.42 20.88 -10.41
N GLN A 208 -8.04 21.71 -9.55
CA GLN A 208 -9.04 21.28 -8.56
C GLN A 208 -8.54 20.08 -7.73
N LEU A 209 -7.30 20.14 -7.28
CA LEU A 209 -6.68 19.07 -6.52
C LEU A 209 -7.21 19.09 -5.09
N GLN A 210 -7.81 17.98 -4.68
CA GLN A 210 -8.25 17.77 -3.31
C GLN A 210 -7.36 16.72 -2.66
N ILE A 211 -6.78 17.03 -1.50
CA ILE A 211 -6.05 16.03 -0.72
C ILE A 211 -7.06 15.02 -0.21
N TRP A 212 -6.85 13.76 -0.58
CA TRP A 212 -7.71 12.66 -0.20
C TRP A 212 -7.12 11.86 0.97
N ALA A 213 -5.80 11.62 0.94
CA ALA A 213 -5.11 10.97 2.03
C ALA A 213 -3.68 11.52 2.19
N TYR A 214 -3.23 11.56 3.44
CA TYR A 214 -1.82 11.71 3.79
C TYR A 214 -1.24 10.32 4.02
N LEU A 215 -0.14 10.02 3.35
CA LEU A 215 0.61 8.79 3.57
C LEU A 215 1.64 9.10 4.65
N CYS A 216 1.32 8.78 5.90
CA CYS A 216 2.23 8.99 7.02
C CYS A 216 3.23 7.84 7.14
N ASP A 217 4.48 8.19 7.45
CA ASP A 217 5.62 7.34 7.84
C ASP A 217 5.69 5.94 7.19
N PHE A 218 6.12 5.90 5.92
CA PHE A 218 6.84 4.75 5.36
C PHE A 218 8.25 4.67 5.95
N LYS A 219 8.37 4.52 7.28
CA LYS A 219 9.66 4.11 7.83
C LYS A 219 9.87 2.66 7.44
N VAL A 220 10.49 2.45 6.28
CA VAL A 220 11.14 1.19 5.96
C VAL A 220 12.29 1.09 6.96
N TYR A 221 12.14 0.21 7.96
CA TYR A 221 13.21 -0.16 8.88
C TYR A 221 14.01 -1.32 8.30
#